data_AF-A0A7C1IFN1-F1
#
_entry.id   AF-A0A7C1IFN1-F1
#
_cell.length_a   1.000
_cell.length_b   1.000
_cell.length_c   1.000
_cell.angle_alpha   90.00
_cell.angle_beta   90.00
_cell.angle_gamma   90.00
#
_symmetry.space_group_name_H-M   'P 1'
#
loop_
_entity.id
_entity.type
_entity.pdbx_description
1 polymer ?
#
loop_
_entity_poly.entity_id
_entity_poly.type
_entity_poly.pdbx_seq_one_letter_code
_entity_poly.pdbx_strand_id
1 'polypeptide(L)'
;MSVELKNEEEAKKFFEKTVKVCSPKGLVLNHNQRKTVMKILKEAAEKAGRKFIEMDLSVIQEEKIGTTIFEDEVPGWLKNAFENEKGGYVVYLREFHFASDRVKNDAMNLMIDKGVGDKKFPPDTFVVLGVMDVDDMPSALSNVHTAKFYRTR
;
A
#
# COMPACT_ATOMS: atom_id res chain seq x y z
N MET A 1 0.52 16.13 -3.08
CA MET A 1 1.52 16.22 -4.17
C MET A 1 1.41 14.97 -5.03
N SER A 2 1.36 15.12 -6.36
CA SER A 2 1.25 14.00 -7.33
C SER A 2 2.52 13.90 -8.16
N VAL A 3 3.07 12.69 -8.33
CA VAL A 3 4.25 12.40 -9.17
C VAL A 3 3.83 11.56 -10.38
N GLU A 4 4.30 11.92 -11.56
CA GLU A 4 4.11 11.10 -12.76
C GLU A 4 5.39 10.33 -13.09
N LEU A 5 5.27 9.02 -13.22
CA LEU A 5 6.33 8.08 -13.59
C LEU A 5 6.05 7.62 -15.02
N LYS A 6 6.91 7.99 -15.97
CA LYS A 6 6.65 7.78 -17.41
C LYS A 6 7.12 6.42 -17.92
N ASN A 7 8.06 5.81 -17.22
CA ASN A 7 8.69 4.56 -17.63
C ASN A 7 9.16 3.74 -16.41
N GLU A 8 9.54 2.48 -16.66
CA GLU A 8 9.99 1.56 -15.63
C GLU A 8 11.24 2.06 -14.88
N GLU A 9 12.15 2.77 -15.56
CA GLU A 9 13.38 3.27 -14.95
C GLU A 9 13.09 4.40 -13.94
N GLU A 10 12.22 5.33 -14.30
CA GLU A 10 11.73 6.38 -13.40
C GLU A 10 11.02 5.78 -12.19
N ALA A 11 10.15 4.79 -12.41
CA ALA A 11 9.46 4.09 -11.33
C ALA A 11 10.45 3.39 -10.38
N LYS A 12 11.45 2.67 -10.92
CA LYS A 12 12.50 2.05 -10.11
C LYS A 12 13.25 3.05 -9.25
N LYS A 13 13.77 4.14 -9.85
CA LYS A 13 14.50 5.18 -9.11
C LYS A 13 13.63 5.82 -8.02
N PHE A 14 12.36 6.07 -8.34
CA PHE A 14 11.41 6.64 -7.40
C PHE A 14 11.16 5.72 -6.20
N PHE A 15 10.84 4.44 -6.45
CA PHE A 15 10.55 3.49 -5.37
C PHE A 15 11.79 3.11 -4.57
N GLU A 16 12.95 2.96 -5.19
CA GLU A 16 14.21 2.72 -4.48
C GLU A 16 14.53 3.86 -3.49
N LYS A 17 14.38 5.12 -3.92
CA LYS A 17 14.58 6.28 -3.05
C LYS A 17 13.52 6.35 -1.95
N THR A 18 12.25 6.20 -2.32
CA THR A 18 11.11 6.32 -1.40
C THR A 18 11.15 5.25 -0.32
N VAL A 19 11.39 4.00 -0.71
CA VAL A 19 11.55 2.88 0.21
C VAL A 19 12.78 3.14 1.06
N LYS A 20 13.96 3.44 0.51
CA LYS A 20 15.17 3.68 1.32
C LYS A 20 14.98 4.74 2.41
N VAL A 21 14.36 5.87 2.08
CA VAL A 21 14.13 6.99 3.01
C VAL A 21 12.89 6.80 3.89
N CYS A 22 12.00 5.87 3.52
CA CYS A 22 10.67 5.71 4.12
C CYS A 22 9.82 6.99 4.12
N SER A 23 9.97 7.82 3.09
CA SER A 23 9.26 9.09 2.97
C SER A 23 8.77 9.28 1.53
N PRO A 24 7.45 9.39 1.31
CA PRO A 24 6.37 9.34 2.31
C PRO A 24 6.18 7.94 2.92
N LYS A 25 5.51 7.85 4.08
CA LYS A 25 5.11 6.57 4.72
C LYS A 25 3.92 5.89 4.02
N GLY A 26 3.25 6.61 3.12
CA GLY A 26 2.09 6.16 2.38
C GLY A 26 2.07 6.73 0.98
N LEU A 27 1.75 5.90 0.01
CA LEU A 27 1.57 6.30 -1.37
C LEU A 27 0.31 5.65 -1.95
N VAL A 28 -0.52 6.43 -2.62
CA VAL A 28 -1.46 5.87 -3.57
C VAL A 28 -0.83 5.84 -4.95
N LEU A 29 -0.77 4.66 -5.56
CA LEU A 29 -0.20 4.44 -6.87
C LEU A 29 -1.30 4.11 -7.86
N ASN A 30 -1.55 5.02 -8.79
CA ASN A 30 -2.42 4.77 -9.93
C ASN A 30 -1.62 4.09 -11.04
N HIS A 31 -2.03 2.89 -11.44
CA HIS A 31 -1.31 2.13 -12.47
C HIS A 31 -2.21 1.08 -13.14
N ASN A 32 -1.80 0.62 -14.32
CA ASN A 32 -2.38 -0.56 -15.00
C ASN A 32 -1.35 -1.70 -15.20
N GLN A 33 -0.19 -1.61 -14.57
CA GLN A 33 0.95 -2.52 -14.78
C GLN A 33 1.26 -3.40 -13.56
N ARG A 34 0.29 -4.21 -13.11
CA ARG A 34 0.38 -4.99 -11.85
C ARG A 34 1.69 -5.78 -11.69
N LYS A 35 2.08 -6.59 -12.66
CA LYS A 35 3.30 -7.42 -12.58
C LYS A 35 4.56 -6.57 -12.45
N THR A 36 4.62 -5.46 -13.19
CA THR A 36 5.75 -4.52 -13.19
C THR A 36 5.87 -3.83 -11.84
N VAL A 37 4.77 -3.29 -11.30
CA VAL A 37 4.74 -2.61 -9.99
C VAL A 37 5.16 -3.57 -8.88
N MET A 38 4.58 -4.77 -8.84
CA MET A 38 4.93 -5.80 -7.85
C MET A 38 6.42 -6.11 -7.88
N LYS A 39 7.00 -6.30 -9.08
CA LYS A 39 8.43 -6.55 -9.25
C LYS A 39 9.27 -5.39 -8.72
N ILE A 40 8.95 -4.15 -9.10
CA ILE A 40 9.70 -2.95 -8.69
C ILE A 40 9.66 -2.76 -7.17
N LEU A 41 8.48 -2.89 -6.55
CA LEU A 41 8.33 -2.72 -5.10
C LEU A 41 9.09 -3.80 -4.32
N LYS A 42 9.04 -5.05 -4.81
CA LYS A 42 9.80 -6.15 -4.22
C LYS A 42 11.31 -5.92 -4.33
N GLU A 43 11.81 -5.54 -5.50
CA GLU A 43 13.23 -5.19 -5.71
C GLU A 43 13.67 -4.02 -4.81
N ALA A 44 12.83 -3.00 -4.66
CA ALA A 44 13.10 -1.85 -3.80
C ALA A 44 13.13 -2.24 -2.31
N ALA A 45 12.22 -3.12 -1.87
CA ALA A 45 12.20 -3.65 -0.51
C ALA A 45 13.48 -4.44 -0.21
N GLU A 46 13.85 -5.37 -1.09
CA GLU A 46 15.07 -6.19 -0.96
C GLU A 46 16.33 -5.32 -0.85
N LYS A 47 16.48 -4.32 -1.73
CA LYS A 47 17.61 -3.37 -1.70
C LYS A 47 17.68 -2.54 -0.42
N ALA A 48 16.53 -2.25 0.19
CA ALA A 48 16.45 -1.51 1.44
C ALA A 48 16.54 -2.39 2.69
N GLY A 49 16.72 -3.72 2.54
CA GLY A 49 16.70 -4.66 3.65
C GLY A 49 15.34 -4.76 4.34
N ARG A 50 14.25 -4.55 3.60
CA ARG A 50 12.87 -4.55 4.10
C ARG A 50 12.12 -5.76 3.57
N LYS A 51 11.13 -6.20 4.34
CA LYS A 51 10.24 -7.28 3.89
C LYS A 51 9.14 -6.73 3.00
N PHE A 52 8.73 -7.55 2.04
CA PHE A 52 7.65 -7.22 1.12
C PHE A 52 6.41 -8.03 1.48
N ILE A 53 5.28 -7.34 1.67
CA ILE A 53 3.96 -7.92 1.89
C ILE A 53 3.07 -7.46 0.75
N GLU A 54 2.46 -8.40 0.04
CA GLU A 54 1.47 -8.12 -0.99
C GLU A 54 0.12 -8.66 -0.54
N MET A 55 -0.93 -7.86 -0.68
CA MET A 55 -2.30 -8.30 -0.42
C MET A 55 -3.25 -7.89 -1.54
N ASP A 56 -4.03 -8.88 -2.00
CA ASP A 56 -5.16 -8.68 -2.90
C ASP A 56 -6.38 -8.29 -2.11
N LEU A 57 -6.83 -7.05 -2.19
CA LEU A 57 -7.99 -6.60 -1.44
C LEU A 57 -9.29 -7.23 -1.97
N SER A 58 -9.33 -7.68 -3.22
CA SER A 58 -10.53 -8.26 -3.83
C SER A 58 -10.88 -9.66 -3.31
N VAL A 59 -9.92 -10.37 -2.70
CA VAL A 59 -10.13 -11.72 -2.17
C VAL A 59 -10.42 -11.73 -0.66
N ILE A 60 -10.36 -10.57 -0.01
CA ILE A 60 -10.72 -10.44 1.41
C ILE A 60 -12.23 -10.61 1.52
N GLN A 61 -12.65 -11.69 2.18
CA GLN A 61 -14.06 -11.93 2.45
C GLN A 61 -14.56 -10.97 3.52
N GLU A 62 -15.77 -10.45 3.34
CA GLU A 62 -16.44 -9.70 4.40
C GLU A 62 -16.81 -10.67 5.53
N GLU A 63 -16.24 -10.47 6.71
CA GLU A 63 -16.75 -11.16 7.89
C GLU A 63 -18.13 -10.57 8.29
N LYS A 64 -18.92 -11.40 8.99
CA LYS A 64 -20.34 -11.15 9.29
C LYS A 64 -20.61 -9.77 9.89
N ILE A 65 -21.84 -9.31 9.68
CA ILE A 65 -22.40 -8.03 10.12
C ILE A 65 -21.95 -7.71 11.56
N GLY A 66 -21.21 -6.61 11.74
CA GLY A 66 -20.82 -6.07 13.05
C GLY A 66 -19.32 -6.06 13.38
N THR A 67 -18.45 -6.79 12.66
CA THR A 67 -17.00 -6.83 12.94
C THR A 67 -16.17 -6.21 11.82
N THR A 68 -15.63 -5.02 12.05
CA THR A 68 -14.81 -4.32 11.06
C THR A 68 -13.49 -5.07 10.94
N ILE A 69 -13.05 -5.38 9.71
CA ILE A 69 -11.99 -6.38 9.45
C ILE A 69 -10.67 -5.98 10.13
N PHE A 70 -10.52 -4.69 10.48
CA PHE A 70 -9.31 -4.10 11.04
C PHE A 70 -9.56 -3.28 12.33
N GLU A 71 -10.74 -3.34 12.98
CA GLU A 71 -10.96 -2.51 14.20
C GLU A 71 -10.32 -3.09 15.47
N ASP A 72 -10.28 -4.41 15.66
CA ASP A 72 -9.85 -4.98 16.95
C ASP A 72 -8.70 -6.00 16.86
N GLU A 73 -8.37 -6.50 15.67
CA GLU A 73 -7.29 -7.47 15.50
C GLU A 73 -6.50 -7.22 14.23
N VAL A 74 -5.17 -7.39 14.32
CA VAL A 74 -4.29 -7.34 13.15
C VAL A 74 -4.62 -8.56 12.28
N PRO A 75 -5.00 -8.35 11.00
CA PRO A 75 -5.27 -9.48 10.12
C PRO A 75 -4.09 -10.44 10.06
N GLY A 76 -4.36 -11.74 9.93
CA GLY A 76 -3.31 -12.77 9.92
C GLY A 76 -2.19 -12.53 8.90
N TRP A 77 -2.51 -11.93 7.75
CA TRP A 77 -1.54 -11.57 6.71
C TRP A 77 -0.66 -10.35 7.05
N LEU A 78 -1.08 -9.52 8.01
CA LEU A 78 -0.30 -8.41 8.57
C LEU A 78 0.38 -8.77 9.89
N LYS A 79 -0.01 -9.86 10.53
CA LYS A 79 0.42 -10.25 11.88
C LYS A 79 1.94 -10.14 12.08
N ASN A 80 2.71 -10.67 11.13
CA ASN A 80 4.18 -10.60 11.15
C ASN A 80 4.73 -9.16 11.19
N ALA A 81 4.08 -8.22 10.51
CA ALA A 81 4.49 -6.82 10.50
C ALA A 81 4.26 -6.08 11.83
N PHE A 82 3.40 -6.61 12.69
CA PHE A 82 3.09 -6.02 13.99
C PHE A 82 3.71 -6.78 15.17
N GLU A 83 4.07 -8.04 15.00
CA GLU A 83 4.40 -8.89 16.15
C GLU A 83 5.87 -8.87 16.58
N ASN A 84 6.89 -8.87 15.69
CA ASN A 84 8.27 -9.01 16.20
C ASN A 84 9.43 -8.82 15.20
N GLU A 85 9.46 -7.77 14.39
CA GLU A 85 10.59 -7.60 13.45
C GLU A 85 11.34 -6.27 13.56
N LYS A 86 12.66 -6.41 13.72
CA LYS A 86 13.64 -5.38 13.37
C LYS A 86 13.69 -5.29 11.85
N GLY A 87 13.38 -4.13 11.31
CA GLY A 87 13.35 -3.87 9.88
C GLY A 87 11.92 -3.55 9.40
N GLY A 88 11.80 -2.47 8.65
CA GLY A 88 10.50 -2.04 8.12
C GLY A 88 9.96 -2.92 7.01
N TYR A 89 8.74 -2.59 6.58
CA TYR A 89 8.03 -3.30 5.53
C TYR A 89 7.78 -2.42 4.31
N VAL A 90 7.59 -3.06 3.17
CA VAL A 90 6.87 -2.49 2.04
C VAL A 90 5.57 -3.29 1.92
N VAL A 91 4.46 -2.66 2.25
CA VAL A 91 3.12 -3.25 2.18
C VAL A 91 2.45 -2.75 0.91
N TYR A 92 2.09 -3.66 0.01
CA TYR A 92 1.41 -3.34 -1.24
C TYR A 92 0.01 -3.93 -1.25
N LEU A 93 -0.99 -3.06 -1.24
CA LEU A 93 -2.40 -3.41 -1.28
C LEU A 93 -2.91 -3.21 -2.72
N ARG A 94 -3.28 -4.29 -3.40
CA ARG A 94 -3.68 -4.26 -4.82
C ARG A 94 -5.16 -4.57 -5.00
N GLU A 95 -5.65 -4.29 -6.22
CA GLU A 95 -7.04 -4.53 -6.63
C GLU A 95 -8.06 -3.77 -5.76
N PHE A 96 -7.69 -2.58 -5.26
CA PHE A 96 -8.58 -1.75 -4.44
C PHE A 96 -9.95 -1.53 -5.08
N HIS A 97 -9.99 -1.38 -6.41
CA HIS A 97 -11.20 -1.10 -7.19
C HIS A 97 -12.23 -2.23 -7.10
N PHE A 98 -11.75 -3.47 -6.97
CA PHE A 98 -12.55 -4.69 -6.91
C PHE A 98 -12.86 -5.12 -5.47
N ALA A 99 -12.28 -4.45 -4.47
CA ALA A 99 -12.59 -4.71 -3.07
C ALA A 99 -13.98 -4.18 -2.72
N SER A 100 -14.61 -4.77 -1.70
CA SER A 100 -15.87 -4.26 -1.18
C SER A 100 -15.68 -2.92 -0.47
N ASP A 101 -16.75 -2.14 -0.31
CA ASP A 101 -16.68 -0.82 0.34
C ASP A 101 -16.11 -0.89 1.76
N ARG A 102 -16.39 -1.98 2.48
CA ARG A 102 -15.82 -2.22 3.82
C ARG A 102 -14.31 -2.36 3.76
N VAL A 103 -13.81 -3.24 2.88
CA VAL A 103 -12.37 -3.47 2.70
C VAL A 103 -11.67 -2.20 2.18
N LYS A 104 -12.34 -1.44 1.31
CA LYS A 104 -11.84 -0.13 0.85
C LYS A 104 -11.66 0.84 2.01
N ASN A 105 -12.67 1.00 2.86
CA ASN A 105 -12.61 1.86 4.04
C ASN A 105 -11.46 1.45 4.97
N ASP A 106 -11.31 0.15 5.21
CA ASP A 106 -10.27 -0.34 6.08
C ASP A 106 -8.85 -0.14 5.51
N ALA A 107 -8.67 -0.36 4.20
CA ALA A 107 -7.40 -0.07 3.53
C ALA A 107 -7.06 1.43 3.59
N MET A 108 -8.07 2.31 3.49
CA MET A 108 -7.89 3.75 3.67
C MET A 108 -7.52 4.10 5.11
N ASN A 109 -8.18 3.52 6.12
CA ASN A 109 -7.85 3.71 7.52
C ASN A 109 -6.41 3.27 7.81
N LEU A 110 -6.00 2.11 7.30
CA LEU A 110 -4.62 1.64 7.42
C LEU A 110 -3.61 2.60 6.75
N MET A 111 -4.00 3.23 5.64
CA MET A 111 -3.20 4.26 4.98
C MET A 111 -3.13 5.57 5.77
N ILE A 112 -4.19 5.96 6.47
CA ILE A 112 -4.25 7.20 7.27
C ILE A 112 -3.56 7.00 8.62
N ASP A 113 -3.96 5.96 9.35
CA ASP A 113 -3.54 5.70 10.72
C ASP A 113 -2.17 5.05 10.83
N LYS A 114 -1.66 4.47 9.72
CA LYS A 114 -0.41 3.71 9.68
C LYS A 114 -0.38 2.60 10.72
N GLY A 115 -1.51 1.92 10.86
CA GLY A 115 -1.74 0.92 11.89
C GLY A 115 -3.10 0.25 11.77
N VAL A 116 -3.42 -0.57 12.76
CA VAL A 116 -4.68 -1.29 12.95
C VAL A 116 -5.06 -1.11 14.42
N GLY A 117 -6.17 -0.43 14.70
CA GLY A 117 -6.52 0.03 16.04
C GLY A 117 -5.38 0.80 16.71
N ASP A 118 -5.02 0.41 17.93
CA ASP A 118 -3.90 1.01 18.69
C ASP A 118 -2.51 0.53 18.24
N LYS A 119 -2.43 -0.50 17.39
CA LYS A 119 -1.16 -1.04 16.93
C LYS A 119 -0.67 -0.24 15.73
N LYS A 120 0.52 0.35 15.83
CA LYS A 120 1.18 1.07 14.73
C LYS A 120 2.18 0.19 14.00
N PHE A 121 2.35 0.42 12.71
CA PHE A 121 3.42 -0.19 11.95
C PHE A 121 4.80 0.22 12.51
N PRO A 122 5.84 -0.61 12.30
CA PRO A 122 7.22 -0.21 12.50
C PRO A 122 7.54 1.10 11.76
N PRO A 123 8.40 1.98 12.29
CA PRO A 123 8.68 3.32 11.73
C PRO A 123 9.13 3.31 10.26
N ASP A 124 9.79 2.23 9.83
CA ASP A 124 10.35 2.04 8.48
C ASP A 124 9.37 1.34 7.51
N THR A 125 8.08 1.32 7.84
CA THR A 125 7.04 0.74 6.98
C THR A 125 6.52 1.74 5.96
N PHE A 126 6.61 1.35 4.69
CA PHE A 126 6.05 2.06 3.55
C PHE A 126 4.82 1.31 3.03
N VAL A 127 3.66 1.97 3.02
CA VAL A 127 2.41 1.37 2.53
C VAL A 127 2.05 1.97 1.17
N VAL A 128 1.76 1.09 0.21
CA VAL A 128 1.36 1.43 -1.16
C VAL A 128 -0.03 0.89 -1.42
N LEU A 129 -0.96 1.77 -1.78
CA LEU A 129 -2.30 1.40 -2.25
C LEU A 129 -2.33 1.47 -3.78
N GLY A 130 -2.52 0.33 -4.44
CA GLY A 130 -2.64 0.19 -5.88
C GLY A 130 -4.09 0.40 -6.35
N VAL A 131 -4.28 1.41 -7.20
CA VAL A 131 -5.56 1.83 -7.75
C VAL A 131 -5.50 1.87 -9.29
N MET A 132 -6.58 1.51 -9.98
CA MET A 132 -6.74 1.83 -11.40
C MET A 132 -7.09 3.32 -11.58
N ASP A 133 -6.97 3.80 -12.82
CA ASP A 133 -7.07 5.22 -13.22
C ASP A 133 -8.46 5.86 -13.05
N VAL A 134 -9.42 5.20 -12.39
CA VAL A 134 -10.84 5.52 -12.52
C VAL A 134 -11.63 5.63 -11.22
N ASP A 135 -11.06 5.25 -10.07
CA ASP A 135 -11.74 5.54 -8.81
C ASP A 135 -11.47 7.00 -8.43
N ASP A 136 -12.53 7.81 -8.35
CA ASP A 136 -12.54 9.07 -7.63
C ASP A 136 -12.05 8.79 -6.20
N MET A 137 -10.76 8.99 -6.00
CA MET A 137 -10.13 8.82 -4.70
C MET A 137 -10.88 9.68 -3.68
N PRO A 138 -11.43 9.08 -2.60
CA PRO A 138 -12.20 9.81 -1.62
C PRO A 138 -11.39 11.00 -1.11
N SER A 139 -12.06 12.14 -0.91
CA SER A 139 -11.45 13.38 -0.40
C SER A 139 -10.66 13.17 0.91
N ALA A 140 -10.97 12.10 1.65
CA ALA A 140 -10.24 11.64 2.83
C ALA A 140 -8.74 11.37 2.60
N LEU A 141 -8.32 11.06 1.36
CA LEU A 141 -6.91 10.82 1.00
C LEU A 141 -6.20 12.06 0.44
N SER A 142 -6.79 13.25 0.54
CA SER A 142 -6.23 14.50 -0.03
C SER A 142 -4.80 14.83 0.44
N ASN A 143 -4.42 14.35 1.63
CA ASN A 143 -3.10 14.57 2.23
C ASN A 143 -2.11 13.43 1.98
N VAL A 144 -2.54 12.34 1.33
CA VAL A 144 -1.68 11.21 0.99
C VAL A 144 -0.91 11.53 -0.31
N HIS A 145 0.33 11.06 -0.39
CA HIS A 145 1.11 11.23 -1.60
C HIS A 145 0.55 10.34 -2.70
N THR A 146 0.52 10.86 -3.93
CA THR A 146 -0.01 10.13 -5.08
C THR A 146 1.08 9.98 -6.13
N ALA A 147 1.16 8.83 -6.78
CA ALA A 147 1.96 8.61 -7.97
C ALA A 147 1.10 8.01 -9.09
N LYS A 148 1.46 8.29 -10.33
CA LYS A 148 0.85 7.71 -11.54
C LYS A 148 1.93 6.99 -12.33
N PHE A 149 1.67 5.74 -12.71
CA PHE A 149 2.58 4.93 -13.52
C PHE A 149 1.80 4.21 -14.63
N TYR A 150 1.58 4.95 -15.72
CA TYR A 150 0.95 4.44 -16.93
C TYR A 150 1.99 4.25 -18.01
N ARG A 151 1.80 3.22 -18.83
CA ARG A 151 2.58 3.09 -20.05
C ARG A 151 2.12 4.18 -21.01
N THR A 152 2.99 5.14 -21.30
CA THR A 152 2.81 6.00 -22.48
C THR A 152 2.74 5.08 -23.69
N ARG A 153 1.64 5.15 -24.44
CA ARG A 153 1.47 4.42 -25.69
C ARG A 153 2.50 4.87 -26.72
#